data_AF-A0A6J0PJF5-F1
#
_entry.id   AF-A0A6J0PJF5-F1
#
_cell.length_a   1.000
_cell.length_b   1.000
_cell.length_c   1.000
_cell.angle_alpha   90.00
_cell.angle_beta   90.00
_cell.angle_gamma   90.00
#
_symmetry.space_group_name_H-M   'P 1'
#
loop_
_entity.id
_entity.type
_entity.pdbx_description
1 polymer ?
#
loop_
_entity_poly.entity_id
_entity_poly.type
_entity_poly.pdbx_seq_one_letter_code
_entity_poly.pdbx_strand_id
1 'polypeptide(L)'
;MESSCSSPGEKLYDGDEYSIELTDDFSTLDGEVGKRLNQMVPVRHVPRINGEIPSADEATTDHQRLLDRLKLYDLVELKVQGDGNCQFRALSDQFYRTTEHHKFVRQQVVNQLKSHPEIYDGYVPMAYDEYLKKMSKNGEWGDHVTLQAAADSYGIRIFILTSFKDTCYIEILPNVQKSKRVIFLSFWAEVHYNSIYPEGELPTLESKKKKRGILSEQFPCSLM
;
A
#
# COMPACT_ATOMS: atom_id res chain seq x y z
N MET A 1 -41.39 28.73 -39.59
CA MET A 1 -40.01 28.99 -39.15
C MET A 1 -39.87 28.33 -37.80
N GLU A 2 -39.25 27.16 -37.81
CA GLU A 2 -38.98 26.34 -36.64
C GLU A 2 -37.89 26.98 -35.79
N SER A 3 -37.98 26.87 -34.47
CA SER A 3 -36.82 26.92 -33.61
C SER A 3 -37.12 26.17 -32.32
N SER A 4 -36.63 24.94 -32.27
CA SER A 4 -36.58 24.07 -31.11
C SER A 4 -35.53 24.57 -30.11
N CYS A 5 -35.89 24.68 -28.84
CA CYS A 5 -34.95 25.00 -27.76
C CYS A 5 -34.50 23.71 -27.07
N SER A 6 -33.24 23.37 -27.27
CA SER A 6 -32.55 22.19 -26.72
C SER A 6 -32.17 22.36 -25.25
N SER A 7 -32.29 21.28 -24.48
CA SER A 7 -31.84 21.17 -23.09
C SER A 7 -30.30 21.25 -22.97
N PRO A 8 -29.75 21.82 -21.87
CA PRO A 8 -28.31 21.80 -21.63
C PRO A 8 -27.84 20.41 -21.23
N GLY A 9 -26.89 19.88 -22.00
CA GLY A 9 -26.31 18.55 -21.85
C GLY A 9 -25.56 18.33 -20.55
N GLU A 10 -25.70 17.10 -20.06
CA GLU A 10 -24.92 16.50 -19.00
C GLU A 10 -23.44 16.52 -19.38
N LYS A 11 -22.60 17.12 -18.54
CA LYS A 11 -21.15 16.95 -18.63
C LYS A 11 -20.80 15.61 -18.01
N LEU A 12 -20.78 14.58 -18.85
CA LEU A 12 -20.12 13.32 -18.57
C LEU A 12 -18.62 13.63 -18.40
N TYR A 13 -18.11 13.54 -17.18
CA TYR A 13 -16.67 13.54 -16.94
C TYR A 13 -16.14 12.19 -17.39
N ASP A 14 -15.72 12.16 -18.65
CA ASP A 14 -14.92 11.10 -19.24
C ASP A 14 -13.54 11.15 -18.56
N GLY A 15 -13.27 10.15 -17.73
CA GLY A 15 -12.05 10.02 -16.98
C GLY A 15 -11.61 8.57 -17.07
N ASP A 16 -10.82 8.29 -18.09
CA ASP A 16 -10.18 7.01 -18.40
C ASP A 16 -9.88 6.18 -17.14
N GLU A 17 -10.70 5.16 -16.90
CA GLU A 17 -10.43 4.09 -15.94
C GLU A 17 -9.28 3.26 -16.51
N TYR A 18 -8.06 3.76 -16.36
CA TYR A 18 -6.87 2.96 -16.58
C TYR A 18 -6.93 1.82 -15.57
N SER A 19 -7.29 0.62 -16.03
CA SER A 19 -7.22 -0.62 -15.26
C SER A 19 -5.79 -0.76 -14.73
N ILE A 20 -5.57 -0.38 -13.46
CA ILE A 20 -4.28 -0.60 -12.79
C ILE A 20 -4.28 -2.05 -12.33
N GLU A 21 -3.75 -2.94 -13.17
CA GLU A 21 -3.64 -4.36 -12.85
C GLU A 21 -2.49 -4.64 -11.86
N LEU A 22 -2.64 -5.70 -11.07
CA LEU A 22 -1.58 -6.18 -10.18
C LEU A 22 -0.38 -6.65 -11.00
N THR A 23 0.83 -6.30 -10.56
CA THR A 23 2.07 -6.71 -11.23
C THR A 23 2.42 -8.17 -10.91
N ASP A 24 2.16 -9.13 -11.83
CA ASP A 24 2.19 -10.57 -11.52
C ASP A 24 3.61 -11.21 -11.44
N ASP A 25 4.67 -10.45 -11.73
CA ASP A 25 6.08 -10.90 -11.74
C ASP A 25 6.64 -11.33 -10.36
N PHE A 26 5.81 -11.40 -9.32
CA PHE A 26 6.22 -11.57 -7.90
C PHE A 26 6.12 -12.97 -7.33
N SER A 27 5.60 -13.93 -8.08
CA SER A 27 5.48 -15.31 -7.59
C SER A 27 6.81 -15.93 -7.13
N THR A 28 7.95 -15.48 -7.66
CA THR A 28 9.29 -15.91 -7.26
C THR A 28 9.77 -15.23 -5.98
N LEU A 29 9.60 -13.91 -5.85
CA LEU A 29 10.09 -13.14 -4.70
C LEU A 29 9.28 -13.43 -3.43
N ASP A 30 7.96 -13.64 -3.60
CA ASP A 30 7.08 -14.06 -2.50
C ASP A 30 7.51 -15.41 -1.93
N GLY A 31 8.00 -16.29 -2.81
CA GLY A 31 8.55 -17.59 -2.43
C GLY A 31 9.84 -17.46 -1.62
N GLU A 32 10.65 -16.43 -1.86
CA GLU A 32 11.93 -16.25 -1.18
C GLU A 32 11.76 -15.62 0.21
N VAL A 33 10.95 -14.57 0.34
CA VAL A 33 10.61 -14.00 1.65
C VAL A 33 9.90 -15.06 2.51
N GLY A 34 8.92 -15.77 1.94
CA GLY A 34 8.23 -16.86 2.64
C GLY A 34 9.19 -17.96 3.12
N LYS A 35 10.19 -18.33 2.31
CA LYS A 35 11.23 -19.30 2.71
C LYS A 35 12.07 -18.85 3.90
N ARG A 36 12.47 -17.57 3.94
CA ARG A 36 13.25 -17.01 5.05
C ARG A 36 12.45 -16.99 6.37
N LEU A 37 11.13 -16.95 6.27
CA LEU A 37 10.21 -16.88 7.41
C LEU A 37 9.62 -18.23 7.83
N ASN A 38 9.91 -19.32 7.10
CA ASN A 38 9.35 -20.67 7.32
C ASN A 38 9.63 -21.30 8.69
N GLN A 39 10.48 -20.71 9.53
CA GLN A 39 10.80 -21.22 10.86
C GLN A 39 9.88 -20.68 11.96
N MET A 40 8.90 -19.86 11.63
CA MET A 40 8.12 -19.14 12.63
C MET A 40 6.62 -19.50 12.58
N VAL A 41 5.92 -19.34 13.70
CA VAL A 41 4.45 -19.50 13.77
C VAL A 41 3.77 -18.12 13.72
N PRO A 42 2.88 -17.84 12.76
CA PRO A 42 2.23 -16.54 12.65
C PRO A 42 1.26 -16.31 13.80
N VAL A 43 1.21 -15.09 14.31
CA VAL A 43 0.06 -14.66 15.09
C VAL A 43 -1.06 -14.33 14.11
N ARG A 44 -2.22 -14.97 14.30
CA ARG A 44 -3.42 -14.63 13.52
C ARG A 44 -3.82 -13.19 13.80
N HIS A 45 -4.09 -12.46 12.73
CA HIS A 45 -4.56 -11.09 12.80
C HIS A 45 -5.94 -10.97 13.46
N VAL A 46 -6.07 -9.98 14.35
CA VAL A 46 -7.36 -9.51 14.86
C VAL A 46 -7.45 -8.03 14.48
N PRO A 47 -8.39 -7.63 13.60
CA PRO A 47 -8.54 -6.24 13.18
C PRO A 47 -8.80 -5.31 14.37
N ARG A 48 -8.26 -4.10 14.31
CA ARG A 48 -8.44 -3.04 15.30
C ARG A 48 -8.08 -1.67 14.72
N ILE A 49 -8.58 -0.61 15.33
CA ILE A 49 -8.10 0.74 15.02
C ILE A 49 -6.72 0.99 15.67
N ASN A 50 -6.04 2.04 15.23
CA ASN A 50 -4.74 2.44 15.81
C ASN A 50 -4.86 2.73 17.32
N GLY A 51 -3.80 2.40 18.05
CA GLY A 51 -3.67 2.65 19.48
C GLY A 51 -3.09 4.03 19.78
N GLU A 52 -2.57 4.19 21.00
CA GLU A 52 -1.83 5.38 21.40
C GLU A 52 -0.44 5.39 20.77
N ILE A 53 0.02 6.57 20.36
CA ILE A 53 1.39 6.74 19.86
C ILE A 53 2.36 6.53 21.04
N PRO A 54 3.36 5.65 20.92
CA PRO A 54 4.31 5.38 21.98
C PRO A 54 5.15 6.61 22.34
N SER A 55 5.74 6.60 23.53
CA SER A 55 6.74 7.61 23.90
C SER A 55 7.96 7.54 22.97
N ALA A 56 8.75 8.61 22.89
CA ALA A 56 9.93 8.66 22.00
C ALA A 56 10.95 7.55 22.30
N ASP A 57 11.14 7.22 23.57
CA ASP A 57 12.09 6.19 24.02
C ASP A 57 11.59 4.78 23.64
N GLU A 58 10.29 4.53 23.82
CA GLU A 58 9.66 3.28 23.39
C GLU A 58 9.70 3.14 21.87
N ALA A 59 9.32 4.20 21.14
CA ALA A 59 9.37 4.23 19.69
C ALA A 59 10.79 3.93 19.17
N THR A 60 11.83 4.48 19.81
CA THR A 60 13.23 4.22 19.46
C THR A 60 13.60 2.76 19.69
N THR A 61 13.23 2.21 20.85
CA THR A 61 13.49 0.79 21.20
C THR A 61 12.77 -0.17 20.26
N ASP A 62 11.54 0.18 19.88
CA ASP A 62 10.71 -0.56 18.95
C ASP A 62 11.31 -0.55 17.54
N HIS A 63 11.74 0.62 17.09
CA HIS A 63 12.40 0.73 15.79
C HIS A 63 13.69 -0.10 15.74
N GLN A 64 14.53 -0.05 16.78
CA GLN A 64 15.74 -0.87 16.83
C GLN A 64 15.41 -2.36 16.74
N ARG A 65 14.38 -2.82 17.46
CA ARG A 65 13.92 -4.20 17.39
C ARG A 65 13.43 -4.59 15.99
N LEU A 66 12.76 -3.69 15.28
CA LEU A 66 12.38 -3.92 13.89
C LEU A 66 13.60 -4.04 12.97
N LEU A 67 14.59 -3.15 13.12
CA LEU A 67 15.84 -3.19 12.36
C LEU A 67 16.61 -4.50 12.59
N ASP A 68 16.67 -4.96 13.85
CA ASP A 68 17.32 -6.23 14.19
C ASP A 68 16.59 -7.42 13.54
N ARG A 69 15.25 -7.38 13.49
CA ARG A 69 14.44 -8.41 12.82
C ARG A 69 14.62 -8.39 11.31
N LEU A 70 14.62 -7.22 10.68
CA LEU A 70 14.87 -7.09 9.25
C LEU A 70 16.23 -7.70 8.88
N LYS A 71 17.27 -7.39 9.65
CA LYS A 71 18.61 -7.96 9.49
C LYS A 71 18.63 -9.48 9.72
N LEU A 72 17.91 -9.97 10.73
CA LEU A 72 17.86 -11.41 11.04
C LEU A 72 17.26 -12.24 9.89
N TYR A 73 16.34 -11.68 9.12
CA TYR A 73 15.67 -12.35 8.01
C TYR A 73 16.19 -11.92 6.63
N ASP A 74 17.33 -11.25 6.55
CA ASP A 74 17.91 -10.72 5.31
C ASP A 74 16.87 -9.93 4.48
N LEU A 75 16.14 -9.05 5.16
CA LEU A 75 15.11 -8.18 4.59
C LEU A 75 15.53 -6.72 4.64
N VAL A 76 15.07 -5.97 3.65
CA VAL A 76 15.34 -4.53 3.51
C VAL A 76 14.04 -3.77 3.26
N GLU A 77 13.95 -2.56 3.82
CA GLU A 77 12.79 -1.69 3.62
C GLU A 77 12.96 -0.80 2.38
N LEU A 78 11.93 -0.75 1.54
CA LEU A 78 11.70 0.40 0.69
C LEU A 78 11.02 1.47 1.54
N LYS A 79 11.80 2.51 1.89
CA LYS A 79 11.33 3.62 2.72
C LYS A 79 10.33 4.47 1.94
N VAL A 80 9.07 4.45 2.39
CA VAL A 80 8.02 5.34 1.88
C VAL A 80 8.01 6.66 2.66
N GLN A 81 7.31 7.66 2.13
CA GLN A 81 7.14 8.93 2.82
C GLN A 81 6.46 8.73 4.19
N GLY A 82 7.03 9.32 5.24
CA GLY A 82 6.47 9.37 6.61
C GLY A 82 5.32 10.37 6.74
N ASP A 83 4.28 10.19 5.94
CA ASP A 83 3.01 10.92 6.05
C ASP A 83 1.88 9.98 6.48
N GLY A 84 0.70 10.51 6.73
CA GLY A 84 -0.48 9.68 7.06
C GLY A 84 -0.98 8.79 5.92
N ASN A 85 -0.24 8.66 4.82
CA ASN A 85 -0.52 7.71 3.74
C ASN A 85 0.47 6.54 3.72
N CYS A 86 1.42 6.44 4.66
CA CYS A 86 2.49 5.46 4.65
C CYS A 86 2.00 4.01 4.41
N GLN A 87 0.95 3.57 5.09
CA GLN A 87 0.36 2.24 4.90
C GLN A 87 -0.11 2.01 3.45
N PHE A 88 -0.84 2.97 2.88
CA PHE A 88 -1.33 2.89 1.50
C PHE A 88 -0.22 3.04 0.46
N ARG A 89 0.86 3.78 0.78
CA ARG A 89 2.06 3.88 -0.06
C ARG A 89 2.83 2.57 -0.10
N ALA A 90 3.02 1.94 1.06
CA ALA A 90 3.69 0.65 1.17
C ALA A 90 2.89 -0.47 0.47
N LEU A 91 1.56 -0.48 0.63
CA LEU A 91 0.67 -1.34 -0.13
C LEU A 91 0.77 -1.08 -1.64
N SER A 92 0.70 0.19 -2.05
CA SER A 92 0.83 0.57 -3.47
C SER A 92 2.14 0.07 -4.08
N ASP A 93 3.26 0.20 -3.36
CA ASP A 93 4.54 -0.32 -3.80
C ASP A 93 4.52 -1.84 -3.97
N GLN A 94 3.96 -2.56 -3.02
CA GLN A 94 3.88 -4.02 -3.08
C GLN A 94 2.89 -4.52 -4.15
N PHE A 95 1.84 -3.76 -4.48
CA PHE A 95 0.88 -4.09 -5.54
C PHE A 95 1.39 -3.73 -6.94
N TYR A 96 1.98 -2.55 -7.08
CA TYR A 96 2.21 -1.89 -8.38
C TYR A 96 3.66 -1.43 -8.62
N ARG A 97 4.59 -1.72 -7.70
CA ARG A 97 6.00 -1.27 -7.75
C ARG A 97 6.17 0.24 -7.80
N THR A 98 5.24 0.94 -7.19
CA THR A 98 5.28 2.39 -7.06
C THR A 98 4.49 2.85 -5.84
N THR A 99 5.00 3.84 -5.13
CA THR A 99 4.28 4.49 -4.03
C THR A 99 3.18 5.44 -4.50
N GLU A 100 3.13 5.74 -5.79
CA GLU A 100 2.32 6.82 -6.36
C GLU A 100 0.82 6.49 -6.48
N HIS A 101 0.44 5.21 -6.46
CA HIS A 101 -0.96 4.79 -6.52
C HIS A 101 -1.63 4.69 -5.14
N HIS A 102 -1.04 5.23 -4.09
CA HIS A 102 -1.57 5.16 -2.72
C HIS A 102 -3.01 5.70 -2.57
N LYS A 103 -3.39 6.72 -3.36
CA LYS A 103 -4.78 7.24 -3.36
C LYS A 103 -5.77 6.23 -3.93
N PHE A 104 -5.38 5.54 -5.02
CA PHE A 104 -6.18 4.50 -5.62
C PHE A 104 -6.33 3.30 -4.66
N VAL A 105 -5.23 2.87 -4.03
CA VAL A 105 -5.28 1.81 -3.00
C VAL A 105 -6.21 2.20 -1.86
N ARG A 106 -6.11 3.42 -1.32
CA ARG A 106 -7.04 3.91 -0.28
C ARG A 106 -8.48 3.84 -0.74
N GLN A 107 -8.77 4.25 -1.97
CA GLN A 107 -10.12 4.20 -2.52
C GLN A 107 -10.67 2.77 -2.58
N GLN A 108 -9.87 1.80 -3.04
CA GLN A 108 -10.27 0.39 -3.09
C GLN A 108 -10.55 -0.16 -1.68
N VAL A 109 -9.66 0.12 -0.72
CA VAL A 109 -9.84 -0.28 0.68
C VAL A 109 -11.11 0.32 1.29
N VAL A 110 -11.35 1.63 1.09
CA VAL A 110 -12.55 2.31 1.60
C VAL A 110 -13.82 1.77 0.93
N ASN A 111 -13.78 1.42 -0.36
CA ASN A 111 -14.90 0.80 -1.04
C ASN A 111 -15.21 -0.58 -0.44
N GLN A 112 -14.18 -1.41 -0.19
CA GLN A 112 -14.34 -2.70 0.46
C GLN A 112 -15.00 -2.56 1.85
N LEU A 113 -14.54 -1.60 2.66
CA LEU A 113 -15.12 -1.29 3.98
C LEU A 113 -16.59 -0.88 3.87
N LYS A 114 -16.94 -0.02 2.90
CA LYS A 114 -18.31 0.44 2.66
C LYS A 114 -19.25 -0.66 2.19
N SER A 115 -18.75 -1.59 1.38
CA SER A 115 -19.56 -2.64 0.77
C SER A 115 -19.83 -3.82 1.72
N HIS A 116 -19.02 -4.00 2.75
CA HIS A 116 -19.12 -5.14 3.67
C HIS A 116 -18.98 -4.71 5.15
N PRO A 117 -19.79 -3.76 5.64
CA PRO A 117 -19.69 -3.25 7.01
C PRO A 117 -19.82 -4.36 8.06
N GLU A 118 -20.61 -5.41 7.78
CA GLU A 118 -20.83 -6.56 8.66
C GLU A 118 -19.56 -7.32 9.05
N ILE A 119 -18.49 -7.19 8.25
CA ILE A 119 -17.20 -7.83 8.49
C ILE A 119 -16.34 -6.98 9.44
N TYR A 120 -16.48 -5.66 9.40
CA TYR A 120 -15.50 -4.73 9.98
C TYR A 120 -16.02 -3.90 11.15
N ASP A 121 -17.32 -3.57 11.17
CA ASP A 121 -17.92 -2.64 12.13
C ASP A 121 -17.66 -3.06 13.59
N GLY A 122 -17.73 -4.35 13.89
CA GLY A 122 -17.47 -4.89 15.24
C GLY A 122 -16.07 -4.62 15.79
N TYR A 123 -15.11 -4.21 14.95
CA TYR A 123 -13.74 -3.87 15.37
C TYR A 123 -13.51 -2.35 15.54
N VAL A 124 -14.51 -1.54 15.22
CA VAL A 124 -14.44 -0.07 15.24
C VAL A 124 -15.22 0.44 16.46
N PRO A 125 -14.57 1.06 17.46
CA PRO A 125 -15.22 1.48 18.70
C PRO A 125 -16.01 2.80 18.58
N MET A 126 -16.18 3.31 17.36
CA MET A 126 -16.91 4.54 17.05
C MET A 126 -17.99 4.25 16.00
N ALA A 127 -18.86 5.22 15.73
CA ALA A 127 -19.85 5.07 14.66
C ALA A 127 -19.16 4.77 13.32
N TYR A 128 -19.56 3.68 12.65
CA TYR A 128 -18.87 3.20 11.44
C TYR A 128 -18.85 4.24 10.32
N ASP A 129 -19.93 5.01 10.14
CA ASP A 129 -19.99 6.09 9.16
C ASP A 129 -18.95 7.19 9.43
N GLU A 130 -18.67 7.50 10.71
CA GLU A 130 -17.62 8.44 11.08
C GLU A 130 -16.24 7.88 10.77
N TYR A 131 -16.01 6.59 11.06
CA TYR A 131 -14.79 5.90 10.70
C TYR A 131 -14.55 5.91 9.18
N LEU A 132 -15.55 5.55 8.37
CA LEU A 132 -15.49 5.60 6.91
C LEU A 132 -15.19 7.01 6.39
N LYS A 133 -15.83 8.03 6.98
CA LYS A 133 -15.59 9.43 6.63
C LYS A 133 -14.17 9.88 6.96
N LYS A 134 -13.61 9.43 8.09
CA LYS A 134 -12.20 9.67 8.44
C LYS A 134 -11.28 8.95 7.44
N MET A 135 -11.48 7.66 7.23
CA MET A 135 -10.60 6.83 6.40
C MET A 135 -10.59 7.25 4.93
N SER A 136 -11.68 7.84 4.45
CA SER A 136 -11.76 8.44 3.10
C SER A 136 -10.86 9.66 2.91
N LYS A 137 -10.38 10.32 3.97
CA LYS A 137 -9.54 11.53 3.86
C LYS A 137 -8.11 11.18 3.47
N ASN A 138 -7.56 11.94 2.53
CA ASN A 138 -6.13 11.87 2.22
C ASN A 138 -5.30 12.25 3.45
N GLY A 139 -4.31 11.42 3.79
CA GLY A 139 -3.49 11.59 4.98
C GLY A 139 -4.09 11.08 6.28
N GLU A 140 -5.30 10.50 6.29
CA GLU A 140 -5.76 9.74 7.47
C GLU A 140 -4.97 8.44 7.57
N TRP A 141 -4.42 8.16 8.74
CA TRP A 141 -3.61 6.98 8.98
C TRP A 141 -4.45 5.72 8.80
N GLY A 142 -3.93 4.74 8.06
CA GLY A 142 -4.49 3.40 8.03
C GLY A 142 -4.23 2.67 9.35
N ASP A 143 -4.97 1.59 9.57
CA ASP A 143 -4.92 0.76 10.78
C ASP A 143 -4.97 -0.75 10.42
N HIS A 144 -5.23 -1.60 11.40
CA HIS A 144 -5.35 -3.04 11.18
C HIS A 144 -6.64 -3.41 10.42
N VAL A 145 -7.72 -2.64 10.59
CA VAL A 145 -8.99 -2.84 9.85
C VAL A 145 -8.79 -2.56 8.37
N THR A 146 -8.07 -1.49 8.01
CA THR A 146 -7.75 -1.20 6.59
C THR A 146 -6.84 -2.23 5.95
N LEU A 147 -5.93 -2.84 6.72
CA LEU A 147 -5.10 -3.94 6.23
C LEU A 147 -5.92 -5.20 5.95
N GLN A 148 -6.89 -5.53 6.81
CA GLN A 148 -7.84 -6.62 6.55
C GLN A 148 -8.66 -6.34 5.29
N ALA A 149 -9.23 -5.13 5.16
CA ALA A 149 -9.97 -4.74 3.97
C ALA A 149 -9.10 -4.72 2.70
N ALA A 150 -7.82 -4.36 2.78
CA ALA A 150 -6.89 -4.49 1.67
C ALA A 150 -6.71 -5.95 1.25
N ALA A 151 -6.46 -6.86 2.22
CA ALA A 151 -6.34 -8.29 1.94
C ALA A 151 -7.60 -8.82 1.24
N ASP A 152 -8.79 -8.50 1.76
CA ASP A 152 -10.07 -8.95 1.23
C ASP A 152 -10.36 -8.40 -0.18
N SER A 153 -10.14 -7.09 -0.38
CA SER A 153 -10.38 -6.42 -1.66
C SER A 153 -9.57 -7.06 -2.78
N TYR A 154 -8.26 -7.21 -2.55
CA TYR A 154 -7.32 -7.76 -3.53
C TYR A 154 -7.28 -9.30 -3.55
N GLY A 155 -7.87 -9.96 -2.54
CA GLY A 155 -7.88 -11.42 -2.40
C GLY A 155 -6.48 -12.00 -2.24
N ILE A 156 -5.60 -11.32 -1.52
CA ILE A 156 -4.20 -11.71 -1.31
C ILE A 156 -3.87 -11.77 0.18
N ARG A 157 -2.82 -12.52 0.52
CA ARG A 157 -2.31 -12.57 1.89
C ARG A 157 -1.37 -11.40 2.14
N ILE A 158 -1.43 -10.83 3.34
CA ILE A 158 -0.50 -9.78 3.78
C ILE A 158 0.29 -10.29 4.97
N PHE A 159 1.60 -10.20 4.88
CA PHE A 159 2.54 -10.49 5.92
C PHE A 159 3.13 -9.18 6.45
N ILE A 160 3.20 -9.06 7.77
CA ILE A 160 3.70 -7.84 8.42
C ILE A 160 4.76 -8.21 9.44
N LEU A 161 6.02 -7.83 9.20
CA LEU A 161 7.07 -7.87 10.21
C LEU A 161 6.90 -6.67 11.13
N THR A 162 6.62 -6.90 12.42
CA THR A 162 6.30 -5.80 13.34
C THR A 162 7.45 -5.48 14.26
N SER A 163 7.38 -4.33 14.92
CA SER A 163 8.22 -4.02 16.07
C SER A 163 7.63 -4.48 17.39
N PHE A 164 6.48 -5.16 17.50
CA PHE A 164 5.94 -5.55 18.82
C PHE A 164 6.89 -6.48 19.58
N LYS A 165 6.97 -6.37 20.92
CA LYS A 165 7.90 -7.20 21.74
C LYS A 165 7.65 -8.69 21.52
N ASP A 166 6.41 -9.12 21.71
CA ASP A 166 6.04 -10.55 21.73
C ASP A 166 5.43 -11.05 20.40
N THR A 167 5.28 -10.16 19.42
CA THR A 167 4.74 -10.51 18.09
C THR A 167 5.78 -10.15 17.04
N CYS A 168 6.52 -11.13 16.54
CA CYS A 168 7.52 -10.88 15.50
C CYS A 168 6.85 -10.47 14.19
N TYR A 169 5.78 -11.17 13.82
CA TYR A 169 5.03 -10.88 12.62
C TYR A 169 3.56 -11.27 12.74
N ILE A 170 2.76 -10.71 11.84
CA ILE A 170 1.31 -10.91 11.74
C ILE A 170 1.02 -11.41 10.32
N GLU A 171 0.18 -12.44 10.22
CA GLU A 171 -0.39 -12.90 8.95
C GLU A 171 -1.87 -12.49 8.86
N ILE A 172 -2.19 -11.81 7.77
CA ILE A 172 -3.56 -11.41 7.40
C ILE A 172 -3.97 -12.25 6.21
N LEU A 173 -5.00 -13.06 6.41
CA LEU A 173 -5.61 -13.87 5.37
C LEU A 173 -6.83 -13.14 4.81
N PRO A 174 -7.04 -13.16 3.48
CA PRO A 174 -8.27 -12.64 2.89
C PRO A 174 -9.42 -13.60 3.16
N ASN A 175 -10.64 -13.08 3.27
CA ASN A 175 -11.86 -13.89 3.35
C ASN A 175 -12.04 -14.79 2.14
N VAL A 176 -11.67 -14.30 0.95
CA VAL A 176 -11.63 -15.07 -0.30
C VAL A 176 -10.29 -14.85 -0.98
N GLN A 177 -9.45 -15.89 -1.02
CA GLN A 177 -8.15 -15.82 -1.68
C GLN A 177 -8.29 -15.94 -3.21
N LYS A 178 -7.96 -14.87 -3.91
CA LYS A 178 -7.97 -14.76 -5.39
C LYS A 178 -6.60 -15.05 -6.00
N SER A 179 -5.51 -14.80 -5.26
CA SER A 179 -4.14 -15.04 -5.72
C SER A 179 -3.27 -15.69 -4.64
N LYS A 180 -2.26 -16.45 -5.07
CA LYS A 180 -1.25 -17.04 -4.18
C LYS A 180 -0.19 -16.04 -3.73
N ARG A 181 -0.14 -14.87 -4.38
CA ARG A 181 0.76 -13.76 -4.06
C ARG A 181 0.66 -13.37 -2.59
N VAL A 182 1.79 -13.01 -2.00
CA VAL A 182 1.89 -12.51 -0.63
C VAL A 182 2.53 -11.13 -0.68
N ILE A 183 1.98 -10.19 0.05
CA ILE A 183 2.56 -8.86 0.20
C ILE A 183 3.25 -8.76 1.53
N PHE A 184 4.41 -8.10 1.55
CA PHE A 184 5.24 -8.00 2.73
C PHE A 184 5.42 -6.54 3.14
N LEU A 185 5.07 -6.24 4.38
CA LEU A 185 5.21 -4.93 5.01
C LEU A 185 6.09 -5.03 6.25
N SER A 186 6.75 -3.95 6.61
CA SER A 186 7.22 -3.73 7.97
C SER A 186 6.30 -2.75 8.71
N PHE A 187 6.21 -2.91 10.02
CA PHE A 187 5.44 -2.04 10.89
C PHE A 187 6.26 -1.63 12.11
N TRP A 188 6.70 -0.38 12.11
CA TRP A 188 7.13 0.31 13.33
C TRP A 188 5.87 0.67 14.11
N ALA A 189 5.59 -0.10 15.14
CA ALA A 189 4.33 -0.15 15.87
C ALA A 189 3.79 1.23 16.21
N GLU A 190 2.55 1.47 15.78
CA GLU A 190 1.79 2.71 15.95
C GLU A 190 2.47 3.98 15.37
N VAL A 191 3.53 3.82 14.57
CA VAL A 191 4.32 4.93 14.02
C VAL A 191 4.36 4.93 12.51
N HIS A 192 4.78 3.83 11.85
CA HIS A 192 5.06 3.86 10.41
C HIS A 192 5.04 2.49 9.74
N TYR A 193 4.65 2.46 8.46
CA TYR A 193 4.72 1.29 7.59
C TYR A 193 5.69 1.50 6.44
N ASN A 194 6.49 0.49 6.12
CA ASN A 194 7.27 0.41 4.88
C ASN A 194 6.93 -0.87 4.12
N SER A 195 7.31 -0.87 2.84
CA SER A 195 7.33 -2.06 2.00
C SER A 195 8.64 -2.81 2.25
N ILE A 196 8.64 -4.14 2.24
CA ILE A 196 9.86 -4.93 2.45
C ILE A 196 10.14 -5.90 1.29
N TYR A 197 11.42 -6.14 1.08
CA TYR A 197 11.98 -7.00 0.03
C TYR A 197 13.08 -7.88 0.61
N PRO A 198 13.40 -9.01 -0.02
CA PRO A 198 14.69 -9.66 0.16
C PRO A 198 15.85 -8.69 -0.04
N GLU A 199 16.91 -8.88 0.74
CA GLU A 199 18.17 -8.19 0.48
C GLU A 199 18.65 -8.48 -0.96
N GLY A 200 18.99 -7.42 -1.69
CA GLY A 200 19.39 -7.50 -3.10
C GLY A 200 18.26 -7.35 -4.12
N GLU A 201 16.99 -7.37 -3.70
CA GLU A 201 15.81 -7.29 -4.59
C GLU A 201 15.03 -5.97 -4.50
N LEU A 202 15.57 -4.97 -3.80
CA LEU A 202 14.99 -3.63 -3.80
C LEU A 202 14.85 -3.11 -5.23
N PRO A 203 13.66 -2.65 -5.65
CA PRO A 203 13.48 -2.03 -6.96
C PRO A 203 14.47 -0.88 -7.11
N THR A 204 15.34 -0.95 -8.11
CA THR A 204 16.16 0.20 -8.44
C THR A 204 15.22 1.28 -8.97
N LEU A 205 15.31 2.48 -8.37
CA LEU A 205 14.63 3.65 -8.91
C LEU A 205 15.32 3.99 -10.23
N GLU A 206 14.94 3.31 -11.31
CA GLU A 206 15.31 3.67 -12.68
C GLU A 206 14.88 5.12 -12.85
N SER A 207 15.85 6.02 -12.68
CA SER A 207 15.64 7.44 -12.85
C SER A 207 15.24 7.55 -14.31
N LYS A 208 13.97 7.85 -14.58
CA LYS A 208 13.48 8.17 -15.93
C LYS A 208 14.23 9.41 -16.40
N LYS A 209 15.49 9.24 -16.85
CA LYS A 209 16.24 10.22 -17.61
C LYS A 209 15.45 10.36 -18.90
N LYS A 210 14.59 11.37 -18.95
CA LYS A 210 14.07 11.92 -20.21
C LYS A 210 15.28 12.06 -21.14
N LYS A 211 15.40 11.19 -22.14
CA LYS A 211 16.19 11.48 -23.33
C LYS A 211 15.53 12.67 -23.99
N ARG A 212 15.90 13.88 -23.56
CA ARG A 212 15.76 15.08 -24.37
C ARG A 212 16.64 14.83 -25.59
N GLY A 213 16.01 14.43 -26.70
CA GLY A 213 16.68 14.29 -27.98
C GLY A 213 17.40 15.59 -28.28
N ILE A 214 18.71 15.51 -28.48
CA ILE A 214 19.50 16.56 -29.09
C ILE A 214 19.12 16.51 -30.57
N LEU A 215 18.21 17.39 -30.98
CA LEU A 215 18.08 17.74 -32.40
C LEU A 215 19.27 18.66 -32.72
N SER A 216 20.32 18.06 -33.25
CA SER A 216 21.35 18.78 -34.00
C SER A 216 20.77 19.12 -35.37
N GLU A 217 20.15 20.28 -35.52
CA GLU A 217 19.93 20.86 -36.85
C GLU A 217 21.14 21.74 -37.21
N GLN A 218 22.01 21.15 -38.02
CA GLN A 218 22.95 21.90 -38.85
C GLN A 218 22.17 22.59 -39.96
N PHE A 219 22.13 23.92 -39.91
CA PHE A 219 21.74 24.75 -41.06
C PHE A 219 22.85 24.72 -42.13
N PRO A 220 22.55 24.40 -43.40
CA PRO A 220 23.39 24.82 -44.50
C PRO A 220 22.97 26.21 -44.99
N CYS A 221 23.95 27.10 -45.03
CA CYS A 221 23.90 28.40 -45.69
C CYS A 221 24.00 28.21 -47.21
N SER A 222 23.08 28.82 -47.99
CA SER A 222 23.23 29.12 -49.44
C SER A 222 21.98 29.84 -49.97
N LEU A 223 22.04 31.17 -50.17
CA LEU A 223 22.02 31.85 -51.48
C LEU A 223 20.74 31.70 -52.32
N MET A 224 19.84 32.69 -52.24
CA MET A 224 19.58 33.75 -53.25
C MET A 224 18.44 34.66 -52.77
#